data_AF-A0A1C5KBZ1-F1
#
_entry.id   AF-A0A1C5KBZ1-F1
#
_cell.length_a   1.000
_cell.length_b   1.000
_cell.length_c   1.000
_cell.angle_alpha   90.00
_cell.angle_beta   90.00
_cell.angle_gamma   90.00
#
_symmetry.space_group_name_H-M   'P 1'
#
loop_
_entity.id
_entity.type
_entity.pdbx_description
1 polymer ?
#
loop_
_entity_poly.entity_id
_entity_poly.type
_entity_poly.pdbx_seq_one_letter_code
_entity_poly.pdbx_strand_id
1 'polypeptide(L)'
;MRPAVAIAELEKLKVDAAEADYFGRKPGFDSWKARTRAVFVRALGSDNNLVDRFDKVRYSLGVFTDLTPDAAFQEATRRGVRKACELIDAAIWELGLTGGDEPVDEHAYDPELWAYIKTEVEDGEWGKVASQTAIFVENHVRTWAGNPQDRNDNNLVGKALYLKVFDDASDYRLGRQASEREGWRYLGMGFAQALSNVDRHRIQTRDDAKRYALGVLGLGSLLLTQLRYEHGDILHEPAEQR
;
A
#
# COMPACT_ATOMS: atom_id res chain seq x y z
N MET A 1 2.42 9.12 11.98
CA MET A 1 3.76 8.94 11.39
C MET A 1 3.69 7.81 10.39
N ARG A 2 4.41 7.84 9.25
CA ARG A 2 4.36 6.74 8.28
C ARG A 2 5.01 5.47 8.85
N PRO A 3 4.47 4.25 8.65
CA PRO A 3 5.02 3.02 9.21
C PRO A 3 6.49 2.78 8.85
N ALA A 4 6.89 2.93 7.59
CA ALA A 4 8.29 2.76 7.18
C ALA A 4 9.26 3.74 7.89
N VAL A 5 8.85 5.00 8.08
CA VAL A 5 9.65 6.00 8.80
C VAL A 5 9.71 5.66 10.29
N ALA A 6 8.61 5.18 10.86
CA ALA A 6 8.58 4.74 12.26
C ALA A 6 9.48 3.52 12.48
N ILE A 7 9.42 2.52 11.59
CA ILE A 7 10.29 1.34 11.63
C ILE A 7 11.76 1.75 11.58
N ALA A 8 12.17 2.58 10.60
CA ALA A 8 13.55 3.03 10.47
C ALA A 8 14.05 3.82 11.71
N GLU A 9 13.21 4.66 12.30
CA GLU A 9 13.57 5.38 13.54
C GLU A 9 13.65 4.44 14.76
N LEU A 10 12.77 3.45 14.85
CA LEU A 10 12.78 2.44 15.90
C LEU A 10 14.01 1.53 15.81
N GLU A 11 14.42 1.13 14.60
CA GLU A 11 15.65 0.37 14.37
C GLU A 11 16.90 1.14 14.83
N LYS A 12 17.00 2.44 14.48
CA LYS A 12 18.08 3.31 14.97
C LYS A 12 18.10 3.38 16.50
N LEU A 13 16.93 3.60 17.12
CA LEU A 13 16.83 3.67 18.58
C LEU A 13 17.17 2.33 19.27
N LYS A 14 16.97 1.20 18.58
CA LYS A 14 17.38 -0.12 19.05
C LYS A 14 18.90 -0.31 18.95
N VAL A 15 19.52 0.16 17.86
CA VAL A 15 20.99 0.19 17.71
C VAL A 15 21.62 1.09 18.77
N ASP A 16 21.10 2.30 18.96
CA ASP A 16 21.52 3.23 20.01
C ASP A 16 21.49 2.56 21.40
N ALA A 17 20.49 1.72 21.68
CA ALA A 17 20.37 0.99 22.94
C ALA A 17 21.37 -0.17 23.08
N ALA A 18 21.86 -0.74 21.98
CA ALA A 18 22.82 -1.85 21.95
C ALA A 18 24.28 -1.38 22.02
N GLU A 19 24.59 -0.24 21.40
CA GLU A 19 25.94 0.35 21.38
C GLU A 19 26.24 1.21 22.63
N ALA A 20 25.23 1.45 23.46
CA ALA A 20 25.33 2.35 24.59
C ALA A 20 26.08 1.77 25.81
N ASP A 21 27.36 2.13 25.93
CA ASP A 21 27.96 2.53 27.24
C ASP A 21 27.23 3.76 27.86
N TYR A 22 26.30 4.33 27.09
CA TYR A 22 25.56 5.58 27.28
C TYR A 22 24.60 5.63 28.47
N PHE A 23 24.14 4.48 29.01
CA PHE A 23 23.30 4.47 30.22
C PHE A 23 24.06 4.86 31.50
N GLY A 24 25.38 5.05 31.42
CA GLY A 24 26.20 5.60 32.51
C GLY A 24 25.93 7.08 32.83
N ARG A 25 25.26 7.84 31.94
CA ARG A 25 24.88 9.25 32.20
C ARG A 25 23.38 9.48 31.96
N LYS A 26 22.67 9.91 33.01
CA LYS A 26 21.21 10.14 33.06
C LYS A 26 20.60 10.92 31.86
N PRO A 27 21.25 11.98 31.31
CA PRO A 27 20.67 12.74 30.19
C PRO A 27 20.49 11.95 28.88
N GLY A 28 21.38 11.00 28.59
CA GLY A 28 21.29 10.18 27.38
C GLY A 28 20.11 9.20 27.42
N PHE A 29 19.90 8.58 28.58
CA PHE A 29 18.78 7.68 28.84
C PHE A 29 17.42 8.38 28.70
N ASP A 30 17.27 9.55 29.32
CA ASP A 30 15.99 10.28 29.31
C ASP A 30 15.63 10.73 27.88
N SER A 31 16.63 11.17 27.10
CA SER A 31 16.45 11.53 25.69
C SER A 31 16.02 10.33 24.84
N TRP A 32 16.71 9.19 24.97
CA TRP A 32 16.36 7.96 24.27
C TRP A 32 14.94 7.49 24.60
N LYS A 33 14.57 7.49 25.89
CA LYS A 33 13.24 7.10 26.35
C LYS A 33 12.16 8.01 25.77
N ALA A 34 12.38 9.33 25.79
CA ALA A 34 11.45 10.30 25.25
C ALA A 34 11.26 10.16 23.73
N ARG A 35 12.36 9.96 22.98
CA ARG A 35 12.32 9.73 21.53
C ARG A 35 11.57 8.45 21.18
N THR A 36 11.87 7.35 21.87
CA THR A 36 11.18 6.07 21.67
C THR A 36 9.68 6.20 21.92
N ARG A 37 9.29 6.82 23.04
CA ARG A 37 7.88 7.09 23.33
C ARG A 37 7.21 7.96 22.27
N ALA A 38 7.89 8.99 21.79
CA ALA A 38 7.35 9.89 20.77
C ALA A 38 7.09 9.14 19.44
N VAL A 39 7.96 8.21 19.05
CA VAL A 39 7.74 7.36 17.88
C VAL A 39 6.54 6.43 18.10
N PHE A 40 6.46 5.75 19.26
CA PHE A 40 5.32 4.90 19.63
C PHE A 40 3.99 5.65 19.52
N VAL A 41 3.84 6.79 20.21
CA VAL A 41 2.59 7.56 20.20
C VAL A 41 2.23 8.06 18.80
N ARG A 42 3.22 8.53 18.02
CA ARG A 42 2.97 9.08 16.68
C ARG A 42 2.69 8.01 15.64
N ALA A 43 3.17 6.78 15.83
CA ALA A 43 3.02 5.69 14.87
C ALA A 43 1.83 4.79 15.18
N LEU A 44 1.58 4.50 16.47
CA LEU A 44 0.57 3.55 16.93
C LEU A 44 -0.65 4.22 17.58
N GLY A 45 -0.55 5.49 17.96
CA GLY A 45 -1.57 6.22 18.73
C GLY A 45 -1.34 6.11 20.25
N SER A 46 -1.82 7.10 21.00
CA SER A 46 -1.62 7.17 22.47
C SER A 46 -2.26 6.01 23.23
N ASP A 47 -3.34 5.45 22.69
CA ASP A 47 -4.19 4.47 23.37
C ASP A 47 -3.79 3.02 23.03
N ASN A 48 -2.72 2.83 22.25
CA ASN A 48 -2.25 1.50 21.87
C ASN A 48 -1.60 0.76 23.06
N ASN A 49 -1.86 -0.54 23.18
CA ASN A 49 -1.33 -1.40 24.25
C ASN A 49 0.21 -1.40 24.31
N LEU A 50 0.93 -1.29 23.19
CA LEU A 50 2.39 -1.21 23.18
C LEU A 50 2.91 0.10 23.80
N VAL A 51 2.17 1.20 23.63
CA VAL A 51 2.51 2.50 24.27
C VAL A 51 2.31 2.40 25.79
N ASP A 52 1.19 1.86 26.24
CA ASP A 52 0.91 1.64 27.67
C ASP A 52 1.97 0.73 28.32
N ARG A 53 2.33 -0.38 27.65
CA ARG A 53 3.36 -1.30 28.12
C ARG A 53 4.74 -0.66 28.17
N PHE A 54 5.08 0.19 27.20
CA PHE A 54 6.34 0.93 27.17
C PHE A 54 6.42 1.92 28.34
N ASP A 55 5.34 2.65 28.61
CA ASP A 55 5.26 3.61 29.72
C ASP A 55 5.40 2.91 31.10
N LYS A 56 4.98 1.65 31.20
CA LYS A 56 5.09 0.83 32.42
C LYS A 56 6.44 0.15 32.62
N VAL A 57 7.38 0.25 31.67
CA VAL A 57 8.71 -0.36 31.83
C VAL A 57 9.44 0.29 33.01
N ARG A 58 9.93 -0.55 33.93
CA ARG A 58 10.74 -0.13 35.07
C ARG A 58 12.23 -0.17 34.71
N TYR A 59 12.91 0.95 34.96
CA TYR A 59 14.34 1.13 34.68
C TYR A 59 15.16 1.34 35.97
N SER A 60 14.55 1.17 37.13
CA SER A 60 15.20 1.32 38.45
C SER A 60 14.55 0.37 39.45
N LEU A 61 15.18 0.19 40.60
CA LEU A 61 14.68 -0.64 41.70
C LEU A 61 13.42 -0.01 42.31
N GLY A 62 12.40 -0.83 42.56
CA GLY A 62 11.17 -0.38 43.23
C GLY A 62 11.29 -0.31 44.75
N VAL A 63 12.24 -1.05 45.33
CA VAL A 63 12.56 -1.08 46.75
C VAL A 63 14.07 -1.22 46.88
N PHE A 64 14.71 -0.38 47.68
CA PHE A 64 16.14 -0.43 47.96
C PHE A 64 16.42 0.07 49.38
N THR A 65 17.63 -0.18 49.87
CA THR A 65 18.14 0.28 51.17
C THR A 65 19.46 1.00 50.96
N ASP A 66 19.98 1.66 51.99
CA ASP A 66 21.30 2.33 51.93
C ASP A 66 22.47 1.35 51.68
N LEU A 67 22.24 0.04 51.88
CA LEU A 67 23.21 -1.02 51.59
C LEU A 67 23.12 -1.56 50.16
N THR A 68 22.17 -1.06 49.35
CA THR A 68 21.97 -1.55 47.98
C THR A 68 23.10 -1.05 47.06
N PRO A 69 23.87 -1.95 46.42
CA PRO A 69 24.98 -1.53 45.57
C PRO A 69 24.51 -0.83 44.28
N ASP A 70 25.30 0.13 43.78
CA ASP A 70 25.05 0.80 42.50
C ASP A 70 24.91 -0.16 41.32
N ALA A 71 25.63 -1.30 41.36
CA ALA A 71 25.53 -2.35 40.35
C ALA A 71 24.10 -2.91 40.21
N ALA A 72 23.31 -2.92 41.30
CA ALA A 72 21.92 -3.37 41.26
C ALA A 72 21.00 -2.39 40.50
N PHE A 73 21.26 -1.09 40.61
CA PHE A 73 20.56 -0.07 39.82
C PHE A 73 20.94 -0.15 38.35
N GLN A 74 22.22 -0.34 38.04
CA GLN A 74 22.67 -0.53 36.65
C GLN A 74 22.02 -1.76 36.01
N GLU A 75 21.91 -2.87 36.75
CA GLU A 75 21.23 -4.07 36.24
C GLU A 75 19.73 -3.87 36.04
N ALA A 76 19.07 -3.11 36.94
CA ALA A 76 17.66 -2.74 36.76
C ALA A 76 17.46 -1.89 35.49
N THR A 77 18.35 -0.93 35.22
CA THR A 77 18.34 -0.13 33.99
C THR A 77 18.53 -1.01 32.75
N ARG A 78 19.56 -1.88 32.74
CA ARG A 78 19.82 -2.80 31.62
C ARG A 78 18.61 -3.70 31.34
N ARG A 79 17.95 -4.20 32.38
CA ARG A 79 16.72 -5.00 32.25
C ARG A 79 15.57 -4.19 31.67
N GLY A 80 15.36 -2.97 32.12
CA GLY A 80 14.35 -2.06 31.58
C GLY A 80 14.59 -1.77 30.10
N VAL A 81 15.83 -1.47 29.71
CA VAL A 81 16.21 -1.23 28.31
C VAL A 81 15.97 -2.46 27.44
N ARG A 82 16.40 -3.66 27.88
CA ARG A 82 16.09 -4.91 27.15
C ARG A 82 14.59 -5.07 26.94
N LYS A 83 13.78 -4.80 27.97
CA LYS A 83 12.33 -4.91 27.88
C LYS A 83 11.72 -3.89 26.90
N ALA A 84 12.25 -2.68 26.89
CA ALA A 84 11.86 -1.67 25.92
C ALA A 84 12.25 -2.05 24.49
N CYS A 85 13.43 -2.64 24.27
CA CYS A 85 13.83 -3.16 22.96
C CYS A 85 12.92 -4.30 22.47
N GLU A 86 12.47 -5.19 23.36
CA GLU A 86 11.44 -6.20 23.01
C GLU A 86 10.13 -5.55 22.56
N LEU A 87 9.73 -4.43 23.18
CA LEU A 87 8.54 -3.69 22.76
C LEU A 87 8.77 -2.93 21.45
N ILE A 88 9.98 -2.42 21.21
CA ILE A 88 10.38 -1.84 19.92
C ILE A 88 10.23 -2.88 18.82
N ASP A 89 10.68 -4.12 19.05
CA ASP A 89 10.54 -5.22 18.07
C ASP A 89 9.08 -5.55 17.77
N ALA A 90 8.23 -5.61 18.81
CA ALA A 90 6.80 -5.80 18.63
C ALA A 90 6.16 -4.65 17.83
N ALA A 91 6.57 -3.40 18.09
CA ALA A 91 6.09 -2.24 17.37
C ALA A 91 6.54 -2.25 15.90
N ILE A 92 7.79 -2.61 15.61
CA ILE A 92 8.30 -2.76 14.23
C ILE A 92 7.45 -3.80 13.48
N TRP A 93 7.17 -4.94 14.10
CA TRP A 93 6.34 -5.99 13.49
C TRP A 93 4.90 -5.52 13.23
N GLU A 94 4.23 -4.90 14.21
CA GLU A 94 2.86 -4.38 14.05
C GLU A 94 2.78 -3.27 12.98
N LEU A 95 3.80 -2.41 12.92
CA LEU A 95 3.94 -1.40 11.88
C LEU A 95 4.22 -2.03 10.51
N GLY A 96 4.91 -3.18 10.45
CA GLY A 96 5.11 -3.95 9.23
C GLY A 96 3.79 -4.46 8.65
N LEU A 97 2.91 -5.00 9.52
CA LEU A 97 1.57 -5.41 9.12
C LEU A 97 0.74 -4.23 8.58
N THR A 98 0.75 -3.11 9.31
CA THR A 98 -0.02 -1.91 8.95
C THR A 98 0.56 -1.17 7.73
N GLY A 99 1.86 -1.33 7.49
CA GLY A 99 2.64 -0.66 6.44
C GLY A 99 2.55 -1.32 5.07
N GLY A 100 1.89 -2.46 4.95
CA GLY A 100 1.64 -3.13 3.67
C GLY A 100 2.48 -4.37 3.48
N ASP A 101 2.26 -5.37 4.33
CA ASP A 101 2.73 -6.73 4.10
C ASP A 101 1.63 -7.78 4.29
N GLU A 102 0.36 -7.35 4.37
CA GLU A 102 -0.74 -8.28 4.15
C GLU A 102 -0.62 -8.86 2.73
N PRO A 103 -0.72 -10.20 2.59
CA PRO A 103 -0.79 -10.83 1.28
C PRO A 103 -1.89 -10.15 0.48
N VAL A 104 -1.55 -9.71 -0.73
CA VAL A 104 -2.55 -9.19 -1.66
C VAL A 104 -3.48 -10.34 -2.00
N ASP A 105 -4.77 -10.22 -1.65
CA ASP A 105 -5.77 -11.26 -1.95
C ASP A 105 -5.97 -11.35 -3.47
N GLU A 106 -5.37 -12.38 -4.08
CA GLU A 106 -5.44 -12.60 -5.52
C GLU A 106 -6.87 -12.78 -6.03
N HIS A 107 -7.78 -13.26 -5.18
CA HIS A 107 -9.17 -13.49 -5.55
C HIS A 107 -10.00 -12.20 -5.60
N ALA A 108 -9.45 -11.08 -5.15
CA ALA A 108 -10.11 -9.77 -5.21
C ALA A 108 -10.01 -9.08 -6.58
N TYR A 109 -9.25 -9.64 -7.52
CA TYR A 109 -8.93 -9.01 -8.81
C TYR A 109 -9.41 -9.84 -10.02
N ASP A 110 -9.45 -9.21 -11.21
CA ASP A 110 -9.71 -9.94 -12.44
C ASP A 110 -8.59 -10.98 -12.66
N PRO A 111 -8.92 -12.25 -12.95
CA PRO A 111 -7.94 -13.34 -12.94
C PRO A 111 -6.89 -13.23 -14.05
N GLU A 112 -7.26 -12.70 -15.23
CA GLU A 112 -6.30 -12.51 -16.33
C GLU A 112 -5.39 -11.31 -16.04
N LEU A 113 -5.95 -10.23 -15.49
CA LEU A 113 -5.17 -9.09 -15.03
C LEU A 113 -4.20 -9.48 -13.91
N TRP A 114 -4.66 -10.26 -12.92
CA TRP A 114 -3.80 -10.75 -11.84
C TRP A 114 -2.65 -11.59 -12.38
N ALA A 115 -2.94 -12.56 -13.26
CA ALA A 115 -1.91 -13.40 -13.88
C ALA A 115 -0.86 -12.57 -14.65
N TYR A 116 -1.26 -11.44 -15.22
CA TYR A 116 -0.36 -10.54 -15.95
C TYR A 116 0.59 -9.73 -15.06
N ILE A 117 0.16 -9.34 -13.85
CA ILE A 117 0.90 -8.43 -12.95
C ILE A 117 1.49 -9.11 -11.71
N LYS A 118 1.25 -10.42 -11.53
CA LYS A 118 1.59 -11.17 -10.32
C LYS A 118 3.07 -11.04 -9.96
N THR A 119 3.97 -11.21 -10.93
CA THR A 119 5.42 -11.13 -10.72
C THR A 119 5.81 -9.76 -10.16
N GLU A 120 5.28 -8.67 -10.73
CA GLU A 120 5.58 -7.31 -10.29
C GLU A 120 5.02 -7.00 -8.89
N VAL A 121 3.90 -7.63 -8.51
CA VAL A 121 3.36 -7.53 -7.14
C VAL A 121 4.24 -8.29 -6.15
N GLU A 122 4.68 -9.50 -6.51
CA GLU A 122 5.58 -10.33 -5.68
C GLU A 122 6.97 -9.67 -5.51
N ASP A 123 7.48 -9.05 -6.57
CA ASP A 123 8.75 -8.31 -6.56
C ASP A 123 8.65 -6.93 -5.90
N GLY A 124 7.44 -6.49 -5.52
CA GLY A 124 7.21 -5.18 -4.90
C GLY A 124 7.46 -4.00 -5.84
N GLU A 125 7.40 -4.22 -7.15
CA GLU A 125 7.62 -3.23 -8.21
C GLU A 125 6.35 -2.39 -8.44
N TRP A 126 5.85 -1.73 -7.39
CA TRP A 126 4.53 -1.09 -7.37
C TRP A 126 4.31 -0.05 -8.48
N GLY A 127 5.37 0.63 -8.94
CA GLY A 127 5.26 1.54 -10.09
C GLY A 127 5.00 0.81 -11.41
N LYS A 128 5.56 -0.39 -11.59
CA LYS A 128 5.26 -1.23 -12.75
C LYS A 128 3.85 -1.79 -12.65
N VAL A 129 3.40 -2.20 -11.46
CA VAL A 129 2.04 -2.72 -11.24
C VAL A 129 0.98 -1.75 -11.72
N ALA A 130 1.07 -0.47 -11.35
CA ALA A 130 0.12 0.56 -11.77
C ALA A 130 0.11 0.74 -13.32
N SER A 131 1.29 0.90 -13.92
CA SER A 131 1.41 1.18 -15.35
C SER A 131 0.99 -0.02 -16.20
N GLN A 132 1.41 -1.22 -15.81
CA GLN A 132 1.03 -2.46 -16.48
C GLN A 132 -0.46 -2.75 -16.37
N THR A 133 -1.09 -2.45 -15.22
CA THR A 133 -2.55 -2.55 -15.09
C THR A 133 -3.25 -1.65 -16.11
N ALA A 134 -2.84 -0.39 -16.21
CA ALA A 134 -3.47 0.56 -17.15
C ALA A 134 -3.30 0.12 -18.61
N ILE A 135 -2.10 -0.37 -18.97
CA ILE A 135 -1.79 -0.91 -20.30
C ILE A 135 -2.64 -2.14 -20.59
N PHE A 136 -2.73 -3.08 -19.65
CA PHE A 136 -3.48 -4.32 -19.80
C PHE A 136 -4.96 -4.06 -20.04
N VAL A 137 -5.58 -3.21 -19.20
CA VAL A 137 -7.00 -2.88 -19.29
C VAL A 137 -7.30 -2.16 -20.60
N GLU A 138 -6.49 -1.17 -21.00
CA GLU A 138 -6.67 -0.49 -22.29
C GLU A 138 -6.58 -1.47 -23.46
N ASN A 139 -5.59 -2.36 -23.43
CA ASN A 139 -5.41 -3.34 -24.49
C ASN A 139 -6.62 -4.29 -24.58
N HIS A 140 -7.09 -4.82 -23.45
CA HIS A 140 -8.25 -5.73 -23.43
C HIS A 140 -9.52 -5.04 -23.93
N VAL A 141 -9.82 -3.84 -23.42
CA VAL A 141 -10.99 -3.06 -23.87
C VAL A 141 -10.93 -2.78 -25.37
N ARG A 142 -9.74 -2.42 -25.89
CA ARG A 142 -9.54 -2.16 -27.32
C ARG A 142 -9.72 -3.43 -28.16
N THR A 143 -9.11 -4.54 -27.75
CA THR A 143 -9.19 -5.82 -28.47
C THR A 143 -10.62 -6.34 -28.50
N TRP A 144 -11.33 -6.30 -27.38
CA TRP A 144 -12.73 -6.69 -27.30
C TRP A 144 -13.62 -5.85 -28.20
N ALA A 145 -13.41 -4.53 -28.22
CA ALA A 145 -14.16 -3.63 -29.07
C ALA A 145 -13.80 -3.70 -30.56
N GLY A 146 -12.99 -4.67 -30.99
CA GLY A 146 -12.62 -4.85 -32.41
C GLY A 146 -11.60 -3.83 -32.92
N ASN A 147 -10.72 -3.31 -32.04
CA ASN A 147 -9.71 -2.30 -32.36
C ASN A 147 -10.28 -1.06 -33.06
N PRO A 148 -11.16 -0.29 -32.40
CA PRO A 148 -11.76 0.89 -33.01
C PRO A 148 -10.67 1.92 -33.40
N GLN A 149 -10.83 2.55 -34.56
CA GLN A 149 -9.85 3.49 -35.14
C GLN A 149 -10.36 4.94 -35.14
N ASP A 150 -9.41 5.88 -35.20
CA ASP A 150 -9.67 7.30 -35.46
C ASP A 150 -9.88 7.58 -36.95
N ARG A 151 -10.00 8.87 -37.32
CA ARG A 151 -10.21 9.28 -38.73
C ARG A 151 -8.99 9.05 -39.63
N ASN A 152 -7.83 8.75 -39.05
CA ASN A 152 -6.57 8.54 -39.72
C ASN A 152 -6.15 7.04 -39.66
N ASP A 153 -7.10 6.13 -39.42
CA ASP A 153 -6.90 4.69 -39.28
C ASP A 153 -5.94 4.28 -38.14
N ASN A 154 -5.69 5.16 -37.16
CA ASN A 154 -4.92 4.81 -35.97
C ASN A 154 -5.84 4.22 -34.90
N ASN A 155 -5.37 3.18 -34.21
CA ASN A 155 -6.11 2.60 -33.08
C ASN A 155 -6.41 3.66 -32.00
N LEU A 156 -7.65 3.68 -31.53
CA LEU A 156 -8.04 4.54 -30.41
C LEU A 156 -7.36 4.08 -29.12
N VAL A 157 -6.85 5.06 -28.38
CA VAL A 157 -6.17 4.89 -27.09
C VAL A 157 -6.65 5.93 -26.08
N GLY A 158 -6.36 5.70 -24.80
CA GLY A 158 -6.69 6.61 -23.71
C GLY A 158 -8.16 7.01 -23.69
N LYS A 159 -8.45 8.28 -23.37
CA LYS A 159 -9.83 8.81 -23.26
C LYS A 159 -10.70 8.51 -24.48
N ALA A 160 -10.14 8.61 -25.68
CA ALA A 160 -10.91 8.48 -26.92
C ALA A 160 -11.44 7.05 -27.11
N LEU A 161 -10.67 6.05 -26.66
CA LEU A 161 -11.11 4.65 -26.66
C LEU A 161 -12.35 4.49 -25.78
N TYR A 162 -12.28 4.86 -24.51
CA TYR A 162 -13.38 4.66 -23.56
C TYR A 162 -14.63 5.49 -23.92
N LEU A 163 -14.44 6.68 -24.48
CA LEU A 163 -15.54 7.49 -25.01
C LEU A 163 -16.30 6.75 -26.12
N LYS A 164 -15.59 6.03 -26.99
CA LYS A 164 -16.18 5.29 -28.11
C LYS A 164 -16.79 3.95 -27.67
N VAL A 165 -16.07 3.19 -26.85
CA VAL A 165 -16.45 1.83 -26.46
C VAL A 165 -17.61 1.82 -25.49
N PHE A 166 -17.68 2.78 -24.56
CA PHE A 166 -18.80 2.90 -23.62
C PHE A 166 -19.87 3.88 -24.10
N ASP A 167 -19.90 4.21 -25.39
CA ASP A 167 -20.95 5.04 -25.99
C ASP A 167 -22.33 4.35 -25.89
N ASP A 168 -23.42 5.13 -25.86
CA ASP A 168 -24.78 4.58 -25.71
C ASP A 168 -25.18 3.70 -26.91
N ALA A 169 -24.62 3.99 -28.08
CA ALA A 169 -24.82 3.20 -29.29
C ALA A 169 -23.87 1.99 -29.40
N SER A 170 -22.93 1.83 -28.47
CA SER A 170 -21.99 0.72 -28.47
C SER A 170 -22.62 -0.55 -27.91
N ASP A 171 -22.22 -1.69 -28.49
CA ASP A 171 -22.52 -3.02 -27.96
C ASP A 171 -21.84 -3.25 -26.61
N TYR A 172 -20.75 -2.54 -26.32
CA TYR A 172 -19.95 -2.66 -25.10
C TYR A 172 -20.29 -1.60 -24.03
N ARG A 173 -21.43 -0.91 -24.16
CA ARG A 173 -21.88 0.06 -23.15
C ARG A 173 -22.08 -0.64 -21.80
N LEU A 174 -21.71 0.03 -20.71
CA LEU A 174 -21.92 -0.51 -19.36
C LEU A 174 -23.08 0.22 -18.68
N GLY A 175 -23.85 -0.47 -17.86
CA GLY A 175 -24.94 0.11 -17.09
C GLY A 175 -26.29 0.03 -17.77
N ARG A 176 -27.33 -0.16 -16.96
CA ARG A 176 -28.71 -0.35 -17.43
C ARG A 176 -29.41 0.99 -17.61
N GLN A 177 -29.19 1.92 -16.69
CA GLN A 177 -29.81 3.25 -16.68
C GLN A 177 -28.89 4.31 -17.27
N ALA A 178 -29.45 5.43 -17.75
CA ALA A 178 -28.67 6.50 -18.38
C ALA A 178 -27.59 7.08 -17.45
N SER A 179 -27.89 7.26 -16.16
CA SER A 179 -26.92 7.73 -15.16
C SER A 179 -25.79 6.73 -14.90
N GLU A 180 -26.08 5.42 -14.91
CA GLU A 180 -25.07 4.37 -14.78
C GLU A 180 -24.15 4.35 -16.00
N ARG A 181 -24.71 4.46 -17.21
CA ARG A 181 -23.95 4.53 -18.46
C ARG A 181 -23.00 5.70 -18.49
N GLU A 182 -23.48 6.86 -18.09
CA GLU A 182 -22.67 8.07 -17.97
C GLU A 182 -21.55 7.88 -16.94
N GLY A 183 -21.88 7.30 -15.77
CA GLY A 183 -20.92 6.99 -14.73
C GLY A 183 -19.80 6.07 -15.19
N TRP A 184 -20.14 4.96 -15.86
CA TRP A 184 -19.14 4.02 -16.39
C TRP A 184 -18.27 4.64 -17.48
N ARG A 185 -18.87 5.44 -18.38
CA ARG A 185 -18.12 6.17 -19.41
C ARG A 185 -17.11 7.12 -18.77
N TYR A 186 -17.53 7.91 -17.79
CA TYR A 186 -16.63 8.81 -17.07
C TYR A 186 -15.57 8.07 -16.26
N LEU A 187 -15.90 6.91 -15.68
CA LEU A 187 -14.94 6.08 -14.97
C LEU A 187 -13.83 5.58 -15.90
N GLY A 188 -14.17 5.04 -17.07
CA GLY A 188 -13.19 4.59 -18.07
C GLY A 188 -12.34 5.73 -18.62
N MET A 189 -12.96 6.87 -18.92
CA MET A 189 -12.23 8.07 -19.34
C MET A 189 -11.28 8.57 -18.24
N GLY A 190 -11.75 8.59 -16.99
CA GLY A 190 -10.97 8.97 -15.81
C GLY A 190 -9.79 8.04 -15.57
N PHE A 191 -10.01 6.72 -15.68
CA PHE A 191 -8.96 5.70 -15.61
C PHE A 191 -7.85 5.98 -16.62
N ALA A 192 -8.19 6.21 -17.88
CA ALA A 192 -7.22 6.54 -18.92
C ALA A 192 -6.48 7.86 -18.65
N GLN A 193 -7.21 8.94 -18.33
CA GLN A 193 -6.60 10.26 -18.22
C GLN A 193 -5.80 10.46 -16.94
N ALA A 194 -6.27 9.91 -15.82
CA ALA A 194 -5.66 10.12 -14.51
C ALA A 194 -4.56 9.10 -14.21
N LEU A 195 -4.67 7.86 -14.72
CA LEU A 195 -3.78 6.77 -14.32
C LEU A 195 -2.78 6.42 -15.42
N SER A 196 -3.24 6.22 -16.66
CA SER A 196 -2.35 5.87 -17.80
C SER A 196 -1.35 6.98 -18.16
N ASN A 197 -1.74 8.26 -18.04
CA ASN A 197 -0.86 9.41 -18.34
C ASN A 197 0.12 9.74 -17.21
N VAL A 198 -0.26 9.53 -15.94
CA VAL A 198 0.55 9.91 -14.77
C VAL A 198 1.68 8.91 -14.53
N ASP A 199 1.48 7.64 -14.92
CA ASP A 199 2.46 6.57 -14.74
C ASP A 199 3.75 6.75 -15.54
N ARG A 200 3.68 7.39 -16.72
CA ARG A 200 4.89 7.57 -17.55
C ARG A 200 5.93 8.53 -16.97
N HIS A 201 5.61 9.34 -15.95
CA HIS A 201 6.50 10.42 -15.54
C HIS A 201 6.75 10.62 -14.03
N ARG A 202 6.05 9.97 -13.08
CA ARG A 202 6.14 10.39 -11.66
C ARG A 202 6.02 9.31 -10.57
N ILE A 203 5.85 8.03 -10.88
CA ILE A 203 5.48 7.03 -9.85
C ILE A 203 6.67 6.41 -9.10
N GLN A 204 7.89 6.48 -9.64
CA GLN A 204 9.07 5.86 -9.01
C GLN A 204 9.51 6.49 -7.67
N THR A 205 8.97 7.64 -7.28
CA THR A 205 9.35 8.34 -6.03
C THR A 205 8.19 8.52 -5.04
N ARG A 206 7.07 7.82 -5.24
CA ARG A 206 5.90 7.95 -4.37
C ARG A 206 6.05 7.18 -3.07
N ASP A 207 5.90 7.91 -1.97
CA ASP A 207 5.84 7.37 -0.60
C ASP A 207 4.67 6.41 -0.35
N ASP A 208 3.65 6.42 -1.22
CA ASP A 208 2.42 5.62 -1.16
C ASP A 208 2.26 4.68 -2.38
N ALA A 209 3.35 4.34 -3.07
CA ALA A 209 3.33 3.60 -4.34
C ALA A 209 2.51 2.29 -4.28
N LYS A 210 2.66 1.48 -3.23
CA LYS A 210 1.88 0.24 -3.04
C LYS A 210 0.38 0.52 -3.00
N ARG A 211 -0.05 1.46 -2.15
CA ARG A 211 -1.47 1.80 -1.97
C ARG A 211 -2.07 2.37 -3.26
N TYR A 212 -1.31 3.23 -3.94
CA TYR A 212 -1.71 3.76 -5.24
C TYR A 212 -1.88 2.64 -6.27
N ALA A 213 -0.88 1.75 -6.41
CA ALA A 213 -0.91 0.65 -7.36
C ALA A 213 -2.06 -0.32 -7.12
N LEU A 214 -2.33 -0.68 -5.86
CA LEU A 214 -3.49 -1.52 -5.52
C LEU A 214 -4.82 -0.85 -5.85
N GLY A 215 -4.90 0.48 -5.71
CA GLY A 215 -6.08 1.24 -6.15
C GLY A 215 -6.28 1.21 -7.67
N VAL A 216 -5.18 1.34 -8.44
CA VAL A 216 -5.23 1.21 -9.91
C VAL A 216 -5.62 -0.21 -10.30
N LEU A 217 -5.03 -1.23 -9.66
CA LEU A 217 -5.32 -2.66 -9.89
C LEU A 217 -6.79 -2.99 -9.61
N GLY A 218 -7.32 -2.50 -8.49
CA GLY A 218 -8.73 -2.68 -8.13
C GLY A 218 -9.68 -2.00 -9.12
N LEU A 219 -9.37 -0.78 -9.57
CA LEU A 219 -10.19 -0.08 -10.55
C LEU A 219 -10.13 -0.74 -11.94
N GLY A 220 -8.95 -1.20 -12.36
CA GLY A 220 -8.78 -1.97 -13.59
C GLY A 220 -9.59 -3.27 -13.56
N SER A 221 -9.53 -3.99 -12.44
CA SER A 221 -10.33 -5.20 -12.21
C SER A 221 -11.82 -4.92 -12.23
N LEU A 222 -12.28 -3.81 -11.63
CA LEU A 222 -13.69 -3.40 -11.66
C LEU A 222 -14.18 -3.20 -13.11
N LEU A 223 -13.41 -2.53 -13.96
CA LEU A 223 -13.78 -2.31 -15.36
C LEU A 223 -13.87 -3.63 -16.13
N LEU A 224 -12.88 -4.51 -15.98
CA LEU A 224 -12.85 -5.81 -16.69
C LEU A 224 -13.97 -6.74 -16.23
N THR A 225 -14.17 -6.85 -14.92
CA THR A 225 -15.24 -7.70 -14.34
C THR A 225 -16.62 -7.21 -14.74
N GLN A 226 -16.87 -5.89 -14.75
CA GLN A 226 -18.14 -5.35 -15.22
C GLN A 226 -18.39 -5.62 -16.70
N LEU A 227 -17.34 -5.48 -17.55
CA LEU A 227 -17.42 -5.82 -18.97
C LEU A 227 -17.78 -7.28 -19.20
N ARG A 228 -17.13 -8.21 -18.48
CA ARG A 228 -17.46 -9.65 -18.56
C ARG A 228 -18.85 -9.95 -18.03
N TYR A 229 -19.27 -9.28 -16.96
CA TYR A 229 -20.60 -9.49 -16.39
C TYR A 229 -21.72 -9.04 -17.34
N GLU A 230 -21.56 -7.88 -17.99
CA GLU A 230 -22.60 -7.36 -18.89
C GLU A 230 -22.52 -7.94 -20.31
N HIS A 231 -21.33 -8.34 -20.77
CA HIS A 231 -21.07 -8.68 -22.18
C HIS A 231 -20.34 -10.00 -22.38
N GLY A 232 -20.25 -10.87 -21.37
CA GLY A 232 -19.51 -12.13 -21.42
C GLY A 232 -19.81 -12.98 -22.66
N ASP A 233 -21.07 -13.03 -23.09
CA ASP A 233 -21.49 -13.77 -24.29
C ASP A 233 -20.83 -13.23 -25.57
N ILE A 234 -20.70 -11.90 -25.70
CA ILE A 234 -20.08 -11.24 -26.86
C ILE A 234 -18.55 -11.33 -26.81
N LEU A 235 -17.98 -11.39 -25.60
CA LEU A 235 -16.53 -11.47 -25.38
C LEU A 235 -15.97 -12.88 -25.61
N HIS A 236 -16.82 -13.91 -25.57
CA HIS A 236 -16.44 -15.31 -25.80
C HIS A 236 -16.70 -15.81 -27.23
N GLU A 237 -17.41 -15.04 -28.07
CA GLU A 237 -17.63 -15.37 -29.48
C GLU A 237 -16.40 -14.97 -30.34
N PRO A 238 -15.76 -15.91 -31.06
CA PRO A 238 -14.75 -15.55 -32.05
C PRO A 238 -15.39 -14.68 -33.14
N ALA A 239 -14.67 -13.65 -33.58
CA ALA A 239 -15.10 -12.64 -34.56
C ALA A 239 -15.50 -13.17 -35.96
N GLU A 240 -15.62 -14.48 -36.16
CA GLU A 240 -15.95 -15.13 -37.44
C GLU A 240 -17.46 -15.37 -37.64
N GLN A 241 -18.34 -14.91 -36.75
CA GLN A 241 -19.80 -15.09 -36.89
C GLN A 241 -20.63 -13.79 -36.85
N ARG A 242 -20.03 -12.63 -37.15
CA ARG A 242 -20.78 -11.38 -37.37
C ARG A 242 -20.48 -10.75 -38.73
#